data_AF-A0A069D281-F1
#
_entry.id   AF-A0A069D281-F1
#
_cell.length_a   1.000
_cell.length_b   1.000
_cell.length_c   1.000
_cell.angle_alpha   90.00
_cell.angle_beta   90.00
_cell.angle_gamma   90.00
#
_symmetry.space_group_name_H-M   'P 1'
#
loop_
_entity.id
_entity.type
_entity.pdbx_description
1 polymer ?
#
loop_
_entity_poly.entity_id
_entity_poly.type
_entity_poly.pdbx_seq_one_letter_code
_entity_poly.pdbx_strand_id
1 'polypeptide(L)'
;MLRQVSDQTGYYFIYDSQVINNDEEVKIRKGEYTVRNAIHLITGNEQIKIGILGNHILLSLPVPEKAPVTPLTSPEKTPYVIKGMAYDRVSKEVISYASVGVSGTSIGTVTNQNGQFQLIVPDSLSHLSVKLSHVGYESSEYKISALNGKHIDFYLEPKVIPLQEVIVRAVNPVQVLNRMIENRKLNYSSRPVYLTTFYREAIEHKNKKLDITESVLKIYKQSYRTTVMTDQVKLIKMRRVFKKEATDTIFTKMKSGINTCLVLDVMRSMPDFLETRGVESNFTYTYTDITEIDGRRVYVISFEQKKEIKEPLYKGQLYIDTDNYALVEIRFEINPLYAEKATNMFLEKRSRDYKLTLRSATYKISYKPSSDHIYYLNHIRGDLEFKVKRNRHFFSSPLHIWFEMVNCRTDTENVNSFPREERLPTRNVFSETKHEYDADFWEHFNVILPEDELRQLIMNNLSEVSE
;
A
#
# COMPACT_ATOMS: atom_id res chain seq x y z
N MET A 1 30.07 -31.72 11.02
CA MET A 1 30.73 -31.34 12.29
C MET A 1 30.26 -30.01 12.88
N LEU A 2 29.80 -29.01 12.11
CA LEU A 2 29.29 -27.74 12.67
C LEU A 2 28.15 -27.94 13.68
N ARG A 3 27.27 -28.92 13.45
CA ARG A 3 26.22 -29.31 14.40
C ARG A 3 26.77 -29.74 15.78
N GLN A 4 27.91 -30.43 15.83
CA GLN A 4 28.53 -30.82 17.11
C GLN A 4 29.11 -29.60 17.86
N VAL A 5 29.60 -28.60 17.11
CA VAL A 5 30.01 -27.32 17.70
C VAL A 5 28.80 -26.59 18.26
N SER A 6 27.66 -26.60 17.56
CA SER A 6 26.40 -26.05 18.09
C SER A 6 25.96 -26.75 19.36
N ASP A 7 25.99 -28.09 19.39
CA ASP A 7 25.54 -28.88 20.54
C ASP A 7 26.42 -28.64 21.79
N GLN A 8 27.72 -28.37 21.61
CA GLN A 8 28.65 -28.14 22.71
C GLN A 8 28.71 -26.68 23.19
N THR A 9 28.38 -25.72 22.32
CA THR A 9 28.59 -24.29 22.61
C THR A 9 27.29 -23.48 22.71
N GLY A 10 26.17 -24.04 22.26
CA GLY A 10 24.86 -23.38 22.24
C GLY A 10 24.67 -22.39 21.08
N TYR A 11 25.66 -22.23 20.20
CA TYR A 11 25.58 -21.33 19.04
C TYR A 11 25.04 -22.02 17.79
N TYR A 12 24.10 -21.39 17.08
CA TYR A 12 23.55 -21.87 15.82
C TYR A 12 24.24 -21.21 14.62
N PHE A 13 24.51 -21.96 13.55
CA PHE A 13 25.21 -21.42 12.38
C PHE A 13 24.24 -20.93 11.31
N ILE A 14 24.51 -19.74 10.76
CA ILE A 14 23.81 -19.17 9.61
C ILE A 14 24.84 -18.98 8.49
N TYR A 15 24.57 -19.52 7.31
CA TYR A 15 25.42 -19.38 6.14
C TYR A 15 24.65 -19.71 4.86
N ASP A 16 25.10 -19.15 3.74
CA ASP A 16 24.63 -19.52 2.41
C ASP A 16 25.18 -20.92 2.06
N SER A 17 24.37 -21.79 1.44
CA SER A 17 24.80 -23.13 1.01
C SER A 17 25.88 -23.11 -0.08
N GLN A 18 26.12 -21.95 -0.70
CA GLN A 18 27.26 -21.74 -1.60
C GLN A 18 28.58 -21.48 -0.85
N VAL A 19 28.53 -21.14 0.45
CA VAL A 19 29.71 -20.83 1.28
C VAL A 19 30.26 -22.08 1.97
N ILE A 20 29.41 -23.04 2.30
CA ILE A 20 29.79 -24.29 2.99
C ILE A 20 29.05 -25.47 2.34
N ASN A 21 29.82 -26.44 1.86
CA ASN A 21 29.29 -27.69 1.33
C ASN A 21 28.81 -28.57 2.49
N ASN A 22 27.49 -28.72 2.65
CA ASN A 22 26.89 -29.48 3.75
C ASN A 22 27.01 -31.00 3.60
N ASP A 23 27.37 -31.48 2.40
CA ASP A 23 27.48 -32.91 2.09
C ASP A 23 28.91 -33.44 2.23
N GLU A 24 29.87 -32.59 2.61
CA GLU A 24 31.28 -32.94 2.76
C GLU A 24 31.61 -33.49 4.15
N GLU A 25 32.15 -34.71 4.22
CA GLU A 25 32.58 -35.32 5.48
C GLU A 25 34.01 -34.91 5.83
N VAL A 26 34.15 -34.09 6.87
CA VAL A 26 35.45 -33.60 7.35
C VAL A 26 35.89 -34.36 8.61
N LYS A 27 37.17 -34.74 8.68
CA LYS A 27 37.79 -35.40 9.84
C LYS A 27 38.78 -34.47 10.51
N ILE A 28 38.53 -34.12 11.78
CA ILE A 28 39.38 -33.25 12.60
C ILE A 28 40.03 -34.08 13.70
N ARG A 29 41.29 -33.79 14.02
CA ARG A 29 42.02 -34.46 15.13
C ARG A 29 41.35 -34.14 16.46
N LYS A 30 41.41 -35.07 17.41
CA LYS A 30 40.87 -34.85 18.76
C LYS A 30 41.77 -33.87 19.52
N GLY A 31 41.19 -32.83 20.09
CA GLY A 31 41.89 -31.77 20.83
C GLY A 31 40.94 -30.67 21.28
N GLU A 32 41.48 -29.65 21.96
CA GLU A 32 40.72 -28.44 22.31
C GLU A 32 40.87 -27.38 21.23
N TYR A 33 39.75 -26.79 20.82
CA TYR A 33 39.70 -25.78 19.76
C TYR A 33 38.84 -24.60 20.22
N THR A 34 39.24 -23.39 19.83
CA THR A 34 38.33 -22.25 19.88
C THR A 34 37.25 -22.41 18.81
N VAL A 35 36.07 -21.84 19.03
CA VAL A 35 34.95 -21.91 18.06
C VAL A 35 35.37 -21.43 16.67
N ARG A 36 36.11 -20.30 16.61
CA ARG A 36 36.69 -19.78 15.37
C ARG A 36 37.61 -20.80 14.68
N ASN A 37 38.54 -21.41 15.41
CA ASN A 37 39.47 -22.38 14.82
C ASN A 37 38.75 -23.66 14.39
N ALA A 38 37.78 -24.12 15.16
CA ALA A 38 36.95 -25.27 14.79
C ALA A 38 36.19 -24.99 13.48
N ILE A 39 35.60 -23.81 13.33
CA ILE A 39 34.88 -23.43 12.10
C ILE A 39 35.82 -23.44 10.88
N HIS A 40 37.01 -22.85 10.97
CA HIS A 40 37.96 -22.85 9.85
C HIS A 40 38.44 -24.26 9.49
N LEU A 41 38.69 -25.12 10.48
CA LEU A 41 39.06 -26.52 10.26
C LEU A 41 37.92 -27.35 9.67
N ILE A 42 36.67 -27.09 10.07
CA ILE A 42 35.49 -27.80 9.54
C ILE A 42 35.18 -27.35 8.11
N THR A 43 35.35 -26.07 7.81
CA THR A 43 35.02 -25.51 6.48
C THR A 43 36.17 -25.62 5.47
N GLY A 44 37.39 -25.89 5.94
CA GLY A 44 38.58 -25.91 5.09
C GLY A 44 38.94 -24.55 4.49
N ASN A 45 38.29 -23.47 4.93
CA ASN A 45 38.42 -22.14 4.34
C ASN A 45 38.73 -21.08 5.42
N GLU A 46 40.00 -20.68 5.48
CA GLU A 46 40.49 -19.66 6.40
C GLU A 46 40.00 -18.24 6.05
N GLN A 47 39.45 -18.03 4.86
CA GLN A 47 38.96 -16.73 4.42
C GLN A 47 37.56 -16.41 4.94
N ILE A 48 36.80 -17.41 5.44
CA ILE A 48 35.45 -17.21 5.97
C ILE A 48 35.48 -16.21 7.14
N LYS A 49 34.77 -15.10 7.00
CA LYS A 49 34.52 -14.16 8.09
C LYS A 49 33.46 -14.75 9.01
N ILE A 50 33.73 -14.65 10.32
CA ILE A 50 32.88 -15.17 11.38
C ILE A 50 32.31 -13.99 12.17
N GLY A 51 31.02 -13.74 12.02
CA GLY A 51 30.27 -12.76 12.79
C GLY A 51 29.45 -13.45 13.88
N ILE A 52 29.37 -12.86 15.08
CA ILE A 52 28.51 -13.37 16.16
C ILE A 52 27.35 -12.39 16.32
N LEU A 53 26.12 -12.90 16.24
CA LEU A 53 24.89 -12.13 16.42
C LEU A 53 23.97 -12.88 17.40
N GLY A 54 23.94 -12.44 18.66
CA GLY A 54 23.21 -13.15 19.72
C GLY A 54 23.74 -14.58 19.91
N ASN A 55 22.85 -15.58 19.80
CA ASN A 55 23.22 -17.00 19.83
C ASN A 55 23.48 -17.60 18.44
N HIS A 56 23.63 -16.78 17.39
CA HIS A 56 23.94 -17.24 16.04
C HIS A 56 25.34 -16.82 15.61
N ILE A 57 26.01 -17.69 14.86
CA ILE A 57 27.29 -17.44 14.21
C ILE A 57 27.05 -17.38 12.69
N LEU A 58 27.28 -16.21 12.11
CA LEU A 58 27.21 -15.97 10.67
C LEU A 58 28.56 -16.26 10.01
N LEU A 59 28.55 -17.12 9.00
CA LEU A 59 29.73 -17.45 8.20
C LEU A 59 29.58 -16.88 6.78
N SER A 60 30.49 -15.99 6.38
CA SER A 60 30.45 -15.33 5.07
C SER A 60 31.81 -15.31 4.39
N LEU A 61 31.85 -15.45 3.06
CA LEU A 61 33.09 -15.25 2.31
C LEU A 61 33.44 -13.75 2.24
N PRO A 62 34.72 -13.39 2.25
CA PRO A 62 35.11 -12.02 1.97
C PRO A 62 34.82 -11.76 0.51
N VAL A 63 33.79 -10.95 0.24
CA VAL A 63 33.56 -10.39 -1.09
C VAL A 63 34.86 -9.65 -1.46
N PRO A 64 35.46 -9.89 -2.64
CA PRO A 64 36.64 -9.14 -3.05
C PRO A 64 36.31 -7.66 -2.94
N GLU A 65 37.10 -6.95 -2.13
CA GLU A 65 37.13 -5.50 -2.13
C GLU A 65 37.29 -5.09 -3.58
N LYS A 66 36.26 -4.45 -4.15
CA LYS A 66 36.36 -3.84 -5.46
C LYS A 66 37.63 -3.02 -5.43
N ALA A 67 38.55 -3.28 -6.36
CA ALA A 67 39.75 -2.50 -6.58
C ALA A 67 39.39 -1.00 -6.45
N PRO A 68 40.27 -0.15 -5.89
CA PRO A 68 39.97 1.26 -5.69
C PRO A 68 39.60 1.85 -7.04
N VAL A 69 38.30 1.95 -7.27
CA VAL A 69 37.75 2.71 -8.37
C VAL A 69 38.12 4.11 -7.96
N THR A 70 39.11 4.69 -8.63
CA THR A 70 39.31 6.13 -8.64
C THR A 70 37.91 6.73 -8.68
N PRO A 71 37.49 7.51 -7.68
CA PRO A 71 36.14 8.01 -7.65
C PRO A 71 35.98 8.89 -8.88
N LEU A 72 35.37 8.32 -9.93
CA LEU A 72 34.67 9.10 -10.92
C LEU A 72 33.60 9.80 -10.10
N THR A 73 33.94 11.03 -9.72
CA THR A 73 33.08 11.96 -9.01
C THR A 73 32.01 12.39 -10.02
N SER A 74 31.08 11.48 -10.33
CA SER A 74 29.71 11.92 -10.47
C SER A 74 29.22 12.13 -9.04
N PRO A 75 28.82 13.34 -8.64
CA PRO A 75 28.26 13.53 -7.31
C PRO A 75 27.07 12.58 -7.19
N GLU A 76 27.06 11.69 -6.21
CA GLU A 76 25.82 11.06 -5.77
C GLU A 76 24.96 12.20 -5.21
N LYS A 77 24.13 12.76 -6.10
CA LYS A 77 23.25 13.88 -5.76
C LYS A 77 22.19 13.33 -4.82
N THR A 78 22.21 13.81 -3.58
CA THR A 78 21.25 13.44 -2.54
C THR A 78 19.82 13.70 -3.04
N PRO A 79 18.88 12.79 -2.76
CA PRO A 79 17.49 12.99 -3.17
C PRO A 79 16.89 14.21 -2.46
N TYR A 80 16.01 14.93 -3.16
CA TYR A 80 15.26 16.04 -2.57
C TYR A 80 14.17 15.48 -1.67
N VAL A 81 14.14 15.91 -0.42
CA VAL A 81 13.07 15.56 0.54
C VAL A 81 12.21 16.79 0.77
N ILE A 82 10.95 16.69 0.35
CA ILE A 82 9.96 17.76 0.45
C ILE A 82 8.94 17.34 1.51
N LYS A 83 8.75 18.18 2.53
CA LYS A 83 7.79 17.96 3.62
C LYS A 83 6.84 19.13 3.70
N GLY A 84 5.59 18.85 4.03
CA GLY A 84 4.60 19.92 4.11
C GLY A 84 3.25 19.48 4.64
N MET A 85 2.35 20.46 4.71
CA MET A 85 0.95 20.28 5.09
C MET A 85 0.04 20.83 3.99
N ALA A 86 -1.12 20.21 3.79
CA ALA A 86 -2.15 20.69 2.87
C ALA A 86 -3.33 21.28 3.65
N TYR A 87 -3.74 22.50 3.27
CA TYR A 87 -4.81 23.25 3.90
C TYR A 87 -5.79 23.79 2.86
N ASP A 88 -7.06 23.90 3.24
CA ASP A 88 -8.03 24.74 2.55
C ASP A 88 -7.65 26.21 2.75
N ARG A 89 -7.57 26.99 1.66
CA ARG A 89 -7.21 28.41 1.70
C ARG A 89 -8.21 29.25 2.50
N VAL A 90 -9.49 28.92 2.44
CA VAL A 90 -10.63 29.65 3.00
C VAL A 90 -10.92 29.20 4.43
N SER A 91 -11.24 27.92 4.63
CA SER A 91 -11.62 27.39 5.95
C SER A 91 -10.42 27.20 6.89
N LYS A 92 -9.20 27.10 6.32
CA LYS A 92 -7.96 26.72 7.02
C LYS A 92 -7.96 25.30 7.59
N GLU A 93 -8.94 24.48 7.24
CA GLU A 93 -8.96 23.07 7.62
C GLU A 93 -7.91 22.28 6.84
N VAL A 94 -7.43 21.18 7.41
CA VAL A 94 -6.46 20.30 6.76
C VAL A 94 -7.12 19.49 5.65
N ILE A 95 -6.41 19.29 4.54
CA ILE A 95 -6.88 18.47 3.43
C ILE A 95 -6.19 17.09 3.53
N SER A 96 -6.95 16.12 4.02
CA SER A 96 -6.52 14.74 4.10
C SER A 96 -6.61 14.02 2.75
N TYR A 97 -5.73 13.05 2.53
CA TYR A 97 -5.70 12.20 1.34
C TYR A 97 -5.63 12.96 0.00
N ALA A 98 -5.04 14.15 0.01
CA ALA A 98 -4.67 14.89 -1.19
C ALA A 98 -3.52 14.17 -1.88
N SER A 99 -3.59 14.16 -3.20
CA SER A 99 -2.55 13.63 -4.06
C SER A 99 -1.36 14.57 -4.12
N VAL A 100 -0.16 14.05 -3.84
CA VAL A 100 1.10 14.78 -3.94
C VAL A 100 1.99 14.04 -4.94
N GLY A 101 2.46 14.69 -5.99
CA GLY A 101 3.31 14.01 -6.97
C GLY A 101 4.22 14.95 -7.75
N VAL A 102 5.22 14.38 -8.42
CA VAL A 102 6.07 15.11 -9.35
C VAL A 102 5.38 15.13 -10.72
N SER A 103 5.09 16.33 -11.22
CA SER A 103 4.38 16.54 -12.48
C SER A 103 5.01 15.78 -13.64
N GLY A 104 4.17 15.07 -14.41
CA GLY A 104 4.62 14.27 -15.54
C GLY A 104 5.32 12.96 -15.17
N THR A 105 5.27 12.53 -13.90
CA THR A 105 5.86 11.25 -13.46
C THR A 105 4.87 10.45 -12.61
N SER A 106 5.20 9.19 -12.36
CA SER A 106 4.48 8.32 -11.41
C SER A 106 4.98 8.46 -9.97
N ILE A 107 5.96 9.33 -9.70
CA ILE A 107 6.55 9.50 -8.37
C ILE A 107 5.61 10.37 -7.52
N GLY A 108 5.15 9.81 -6.41
CA GLY A 108 4.20 10.50 -5.55
C GLY A 108 3.97 9.87 -4.19
N THR A 109 3.14 10.55 -3.41
CA THR A 109 2.59 10.14 -2.12
C THR A 109 1.19 10.74 -1.97
N VAL A 110 0.58 10.60 -0.79
CA VAL A 110 -0.65 11.30 -0.40
C VAL A 110 -0.47 11.98 0.95
N THR A 111 -1.30 12.99 1.24
CA THR A 111 -1.38 13.57 2.59
C THR A 111 -2.07 12.60 3.56
N ASN A 112 -1.59 12.54 4.80
CA ASN A 112 -2.21 11.74 5.85
C ASN A 112 -3.50 12.40 6.39
N GLN A 113 -4.08 11.82 7.46
CA GLN A 113 -5.29 12.34 8.10
C GLN A 113 -5.15 13.78 8.62
N ASN A 114 -3.93 14.16 9.02
CA ASN A 114 -3.60 15.48 9.52
C ASN A 114 -3.17 16.44 8.39
N GLY A 115 -3.30 16.04 7.13
CA GLY A 115 -2.88 16.83 5.96
C GLY A 115 -1.37 16.87 5.72
N GLN A 116 -0.56 16.14 6.49
CA GLN A 116 0.90 16.13 6.37
C GLN A 116 1.37 15.17 5.27
N PHE A 117 2.48 15.48 4.60
CA PHE A 117 3.10 14.59 3.62
C PHE A 117 4.63 14.70 3.60
N GLN A 118 5.27 13.67 3.04
CA GLN A 118 6.69 13.65 2.70
C GLN A 118 6.89 13.03 1.31
N LEU A 119 7.57 13.75 0.42
CA LEU A 119 7.90 13.31 -0.92
C LEU A 119 9.43 13.32 -1.11
N ILE A 120 10.00 12.16 -1.39
CA ILE A 120 11.38 11.92 -1.79
C ILE A 120 11.43 11.88 -3.32
N VAL A 121 12.24 12.77 -3.89
CA VAL A 121 12.38 12.97 -5.33
C VAL A 121 13.84 12.80 -5.74
N PRO A 122 14.15 11.94 -6.73
CA PRO A 122 15.50 11.85 -7.29
C PRO A 122 15.99 13.21 -7.83
N ASP A 123 17.27 13.55 -7.62
CA ASP A 123 17.84 14.82 -8.09
C ASP A 123 17.70 15.03 -9.61
N SER A 124 17.66 13.94 -10.39
CA SER A 124 17.43 13.99 -11.84
C SER A 124 16.11 14.69 -12.21
N LEU A 125 15.15 14.75 -11.29
CA LEU A 125 13.84 15.37 -11.47
C LEU A 125 13.71 16.75 -10.80
N SER A 126 14.79 17.30 -10.25
CA SER A 126 14.80 18.59 -9.54
C SER A 126 14.35 19.80 -10.37
N HIS A 127 14.39 19.68 -11.70
CA HIS A 127 13.92 20.69 -12.65
C HIS A 127 12.40 20.70 -12.84
N LEU A 128 11.69 19.66 -12.37
CA LEU A 128 10.24 19.54 -12.45
C LEU A 128 9.55 20.24 -11.27
N SER A 129 8.23 20.14 -11.24
CA SER A 129 7.38 20.69 -10.19
C SER A 129 6.71 19.59 -9.37
N VAL A 130 6.43 19.88 -8.11
CA VAL A 130 5.49 19.13 -7.27
C VAL A 130 4.11 19.71 -7.45
N LYS A 131 3.13 18.83 -7.70
CA LYS A 131 1.71 19.15 -7.79
C LYS A 131 0.96 18.54 -6.62
N LEU A 132 0.12 19.35 -5.98
CA LEU A 132 -0.90 18.91 -5.04
C LEU A 132 -2.28 19.01 -5.69
N SER A 133 -3.08 17.95 -5.56
CA SER A 133 -4.46 17.94 -6.04
C SER A 133 -5.41 17.17 -5.14
N HIS A 134 -6.64 17.67 -5.06
CA HIS A 134 -7.73 17.04 -4.34
C HIS A 134 -9.05 17.40 -5.04
N VAL A 135 -10.04 16.51 -4.95
CA VAL A 135 -11.38 16.75 -5.52
C VAL A 135 -12.03 17.96 -4.85
N GLY A 136 -12.57 18.88 -5.64
CA GLY A 136 -13.22 20.10 -5.15
C GLY A 136 -12.28 21.28 -4.89
N TYR A 137 -11.00 21.15 -5.22
CA TYR A 137 -9.99 22.21 -5.05
C TYR A 137 -9.23 22.47 -6.34
N GLU A 138 -8.71 23.68 -6.48
CA GLU A 138 -7.75 24.01 -7.54
C GLU A 138 -6.38 23.40 -7.21
N SER A 139 -5.79 22.67 -8.17
CA SER A 139 -4.49 22.05 -7.98
C SER A 139 -3.39 23.11 -7.88
N SER A 140 -2.46 22.95 -6.94
CA SER A 140 -1.32 23.86 -6.78
C SER A 140 -0.02 23.20 -7.23
N GLU A 141 0.86 23.96 -7.89
CA GLU A 141 2.11 23.44 -8.45
C GLU A 141 3.30 24.34 -8.11
N TYR A 142 4.40 23.73 -7.68
CA TYR A 142 5.60 24.44 -7.21
C TYR A 142 6.88 23.77 -7.74
N LYS A 143 7.84 24.55 -8.24
CA LYS A 143 9.13 24.03 -8.72
C LYS A 143 9.92 23.38 -7.59
N ILE A 144 10.41 22.15 -7.78
CA ILE A 144 11.14 21.38 -6.76
C ILE A 144 12.38 22.13 -6.27
N SER A 145 13.11 22.79 -7.17
CA SER A 145 14.27 23.61 -6.84
C SER A 145 14.00 24.71 -5.81
N ALA A 146 12.76 25.19 -5.68
CA ALA A 146 12.38 26.20 -4.69
C ALA A 146 12.10 25.62 -3.29
N LEU A 147 11.97 24.29 -3.17
CA LEU A 147 11.41 23.59 -2.00
C LEU A 147 12.46 22.80 -1.20
N ASN A 148 13.71 22.72 -1.67
CA ASN A 148 14.72 21.85 -1.06
C ASN A 148 14.93 22.17 0.43
N GLY A 149 14.71 21.18 1.30
CA GLY A 149 14.93 21.28 2.75
C GLY A 149 13.97 22.19 3.51
N LYS A 150 12.91 22.70 2.86
CA LYS A 150 11.91 23.57 3.51
C LYS A 150 10.65 22.79 3.87
N HIS A 151 10.08 23.09 5.04
CA HIS A 151 8.70 22.73 5.35
C HIS A 151 7.78 23.74 4.65
N ILE A 152 6.79 23.27 3.90
CA ILE A 152 5.92 24.13 3.10
C ILE A 152 4.46 23.82 3.39
N ASP A 153 3.69 24.87 3.69
CA ASP A 153 2.25 24.80 3.79
C ASP A 153 1.63 25.09 2.42
N PHE A 154 0.92 24.10 1.88
CA PHE A 154 0.20 24.18 0.62
C PHE A 154 -1.24 24.57 0.91
N TYR A 155 -1.65 25.74 0.43
CA TYR A 155 -3.04 26.17 0.53
C TYR A 155 -3.75 25.98 -0.80
N LEU A 156 -4.71 25.06 -0.85
CA LEU A 156 -5.55 24.82 -2.01
C LEU A 156 -6.80 25.69 -1.94
N GLU A 157 -7.13 26.36 -3.04
CA GLU A 157 -8.35 27.16 -3.11
C GLU A 157 -9.56 26.27 -3.41
N PRO A 158 -10.64 26.36 -2.61
CA PRO A 158 -11.88 25.66 -2.92
C PRO A 158 -12.37 26.08 -4.30
N LYS A 159 -12.52 25.11 -5.19
CA LYS A 159 -12.98 25.38 -6.55
C LYS A 159 -14.48 25.16 -6.61
N VAL A 160 -15.22 26.25 -6.42
CA VAL A 160 -16.65 26.26 -6.71
C VAL A 160 -16.79 26.28 -8.22
N ILE A 161 -17.20 25.15 -8.80
CA ILE A 161 -17.63 25.12 -10.19
C ILE A 161 -19.07 25.58 -10.17
N PRO A 162 -19.38 26.81 -10.61
CA PRO A 162 -20.77 27.19 -10.75
C PRO A 162 -21.40 26.18 -11.69
N LEU A 163 -22.53 25.61 -11.29
CA LEU A 163 -23.41 24.87 -12.19
C LEU A 163 -23.66 25.81 -13.37
N GLN A 164 -22.93 25.62 -14.47
CA GLN A 164 -23.32 26.25 -15.72
C GLN A 164 -24.77 25.81 -15.94
N GLU A 165 -25.64 26.73 -16.33
CA GLU A 165 -26.89 26.33 -16.97
C GLU A 165 -26.48 25.44 -18.13
N VAL A 166 -26.48 24.13 -17.87
CA VAL A 166 -26.25 23.13 -18.87
C VAL A 166 -27.41 23.36 -19.82
N ILE A 167 -27.13 23.91 -21.00
CA ILE A 167 -28.01 23.67 -22.15
C ILE A 167 -28.23 22.17 -22.11
N VAL A 168 -29.42 21.73 -21.68
CA VAL A 168 -29.70 20.38 -21.19
C VAL A 168 -29.42 19.39 -22.30
N ARG A 169 -28.15 19.01 -22.46
CA ARG A 169 -27.77 17.76 -23.08
C ARG A 169 -28.03 16.77 -21.97
N ALA A 170 -29.13 16.04 -22.08
CA ALA A 170 -29.42 14.94 -21.18
C ALA A 170 -28.20 13.99 -21.18
N VAL A 171 -27.33 14.12 -20.17
CA VAL A 171 -26.19 13.23 -20.01
C VAL A 171 -26.77 11.91 -19.54
N ASN A 172 -26.77 10.92 -20.42
CA ASN A 172 -27.22 9.59 -20.07
C ASN A 172 -26.10 8.90 -19.27
N PRO A 173 -26.28 8.65 -17.96
CA PRO A 173 -25.22 8.09 -17.12
C PRO A 173 -24.75 6.71 -17.63
N VAL A 174 -25.67 5.87 -18.11
CA VAL A 174 -25.34 4.55 -18.67
C VAL A 174 -24.49 4.67 -19.93
N GLN A 175 -24.70 5.70 -20.75
CA GLN A 175 -23.82 5.95 -21.91
C GLN A 175 -22.41 6.38 -21.48
N VAL A 176 -22.29 7.20 -20.43
CA VAL A 176 -20.98 7.59 -19.87
C VAL A 176 -20.23 6.37 -19.33
N LEU A 177 -20.89 5.51 -18.55
CA LEU A 177 -20.28 4.25 -18.08
C LEU A 177 -19.83 3.36 -19.24
N ASN A 178 -20.69 3.19 -20.26
CA ASN A 178 -20.33 2.39 -21.44
C ASN A 178 -19.10 2.94 -22.16
N ARG A 179 -18.99 4.26 -22.33
CA ARG A 179 -17.81 4.89 -22.94
C ARG A 179 -16.57 4.72 -22.07
N MET A 180 -16.69 4.81 -20.75
CA MET A 180 -15.58 4.53 -19.83
C MET A 180 -15.04 3.11 -20.02
N ILE A 181 -15.94 2.12 -20.11
CA ILE A 181 -15.59 0.71 -20.30
C ILE A 181 -14.95 0.48 -21.69
N GLU A 182 -15.48 1.11 -22.74
CA GLU A 182 -14.92 1.02 -24.09
C GLU A 182 -13.51 1.62 -24.20
N ASN A 183 -13.29 2.76 -23.55
CA ASN A 183 -12.00 3.47 -23.55
C ASN A 183 -11.00 2.86 -22.57
N ARG A 184 -11.40 1.90 -21.74
CA ARG A 184 -10.50 1.19 -20.80
C ARG A 184 -9.25 0.63 -21.48
N LYS A 185 -9.36 0.09 -22.71
CA LYS A 185 -8.22 -0.48 -23.46
C LYS A 185 -7.21 0.57 -23.96
N LEU A 186 -7.61 1.85 -23.97
CA LEU A 186 -6.81 3.01 -24.36
C LEU A 186 -6.23 3.69 -23.13
N ASN A 187 -7.01 3.80 -22.06
CA ASN A 187 -6.63 4.55 -20.85
C ASN A 187 -5.79 3.75 -19.86
N TYR A 188 -5.77 2.42 -19.92
CA TYR A 188 -5.03 1.57 -18.97
C TYR A 188 -4.03 0.65 -19.66
N SER A 189 -2.94 0.32 -18.95
CA SER A 189 -1.78 -0.37 -19.52
C SER A 189 -2.14 -1.71 -20.17
N SER A 190 -1.72 -1.88 -21.41
CA SER A 190 -1.82 -3.14 -22.16
C SER A 190 -0.63 -4.08 -21.93
N ARG A 191 0.38 -3.65 -21.17
CA ARG A 191 1.58 -4.42 -20.82
C ARG A 191 1.72 -4.54 -19.29
N PRO A 192 2.41 -5.57 -18.78
CA PRO A 192 2.74 -5.62 -17.37
C PRO A 192 3.58 -4.42 -16.94
N VAL A 193 3.38 -3.97 -15.70
CA VAL A 193 4.16 -2.89 -15.07
C VAL A 193 4.52 -3.29 -13.64
N TYR A 194 5.57 -2.69 -13.08
CA TYR A 194 5.78 -2.73 -11.64
C TYR A 194 5.19 -1.50 -10.98
N LEU A 195 4.45 -1.71 -9.89
CA LEU A 195 4.13 -0.65 -8.94
C LEU A 195 4.96 -0.86 -7.68
N THR A 196 5.72 0.13 -7.27
CA THR A 196 6.29 0.19 -5.92
C THR A 196 5.31 0.94 -5.05
N THR A 197 4.74 0.25 -4.07
CA THR A 197 3.63 0.78 -3.27
C THR A 197 3.96 0.80 -1.79
N PHE A 198 3.57 1.88 -1.12
CA PHE A 198 3.45 1.90 0.33
C PHE A 198 2.09 1.33 0.73
N TYR A 199 2.08 0.42 1.70
CA TYR A 199 0.87 -0.20 2.23
C TYR A 199 0.85 -0.05 3.76
N ARG A 200 -0.32 0.26 4.32
CA ARG A 200 -0.57 0.34 5.77
C ARG A 200 -1.92 -0.27 6.09
N GLU A 201 -1.99 -1.07 7.14
CA GLU A 201 -3.24 -1.53 7.72
C GLU A 201 -3.21 -1.37 9.24
N ALA A 202 -4.37 -1.10 9.83
CA ALA A 202 -4.52 -1.04 11.27
C ALA A 202 -5.85 -1.61 11.75
N ILE A 203 -5.82 -2.08 13.00
CA ILE A 203 -6.96 -2.57 13.73
C ILE A 203 -7.09 -1.76 15.01
N GLU A 204 -8.26 -1.15 15.20
CA GLU A 204 -8.59 -0.31 16.34
C GLU A 204 -9.82 -0.87 17.06
N HIS A 205 -9.69 -1.16 18.35
CA HIS A 205 -10.81 -1.67 19.15
C HIS A 205 -11.03 -0.75 20.34
N LYS A 206 -12.29 -0.32 20.57
CA LYS A 206 -12.62 0.67 21.62
C LYS A 206 -11.73 1.93 21.52
N ASN A 207 -11.47 2.39 20.30
CA ASN A 207 -10.63 3.56 19.98
C ASN A 207 -9.18 3.43 20.47
N LYS A 208 -8.69 2.20 20.66
CA LYS A 208 -7.29 1.91 20.94
C LYS A 208 -6.70 1.14 19.77
N LYS A 209 -5.61 1.66 19.20
CA LYS A 209 -4.81 1.00 18.17
C LYS A 209 -4.18 -0.27 18.76
N LEU A 210 -4.49 -1.41 18.16
CA LEU A 210 -4.07 -2.73 18.67
C LEU A 210 -2.99 -3.38 17.82
N ASP A 211 -3.11 -3.27 16.50
CA ASP A 211 -2.21 -3.89 15.54
C ASP A 211 -2.10 -2.97 14.34
N ILE A 212 -0.87 -2.65 13.96
CA ILE A 212 -0.55 -1.80 12.82
C ILE A 212 0.56 -2.45 12.04
N THR A 213 0.34 -2.62 10.75
CA THR A 213 1.31 -3.20 9.84
C THR A 213 1.54 -2.24 8.70
N GLU A 214 2.80 -2.00 8.39
CA GLU A 214 3.22 -1.19 7.23
C GLU A 214 4.20 -1.98 6.38
N SER A 215 4.17 -1.75 5.07
CA SER A 215 5.07 -2.40 4.14
C SER A 215 5.34 -1.59 2.88
N VAL A 216 6.51 -1.85 2.29
CA VAL A 216 6.78 -1.55 0.89
C VAL A 216 6.58 -2.83 0.11
N LEU A 217 5.73 -2.77 -0.90
CA LEU A 217 5.44 -3.88 -1.80
C LEU A 217 5.90 -3.51 -3.20
N LYS A 218 6.40 -4.50 -3.93
CA LYS A 218 6.57 -4.40 -5.39
C LYS A 218 5.52 -5.30 -6.03
N ILE A 219 4.58 -4.69 -6.75
CA ILE A 219 3.46 -5.38 -7.39
C ILE A 219 3.76 -5.48 -8.88
N TYR A 220 3.88 -6.70 -9.38
CA TYR A 220 3.85 -6.98 -10.81
C TYR A 220 2.37 -6.97 -11.25
N LYS A 221 1.95 -5.83 -11.78
CA LYS A 221 0.61 -5.63 -12.31
C LYS A 221 0.52 -6.14 -13.72
N GLN A 222 -0.45 -7.00 -13.96
CA GLN A 222 -0.70 -7.58 -15.27
C GLN A 222 -1.37 -6.58 -16.22
N SER A 223 -1.30 -6.87 -17.52
CA SER A 223 -1.99 -6.10 -18.57
C SER A 223 -3.49 -6.07 -18.34
N TYR A 224 -4.11 -4.88 -18.29
CA TYR A 224 -5.56 -4.72 -18.09
C TYR A 224 -6.40 -5.40 -19.20
N ARG A 225 -5.79 -5.82 -20.31
CA ARG A 225 -6.47 -6.56 -21.38
C ARG A 225 -6.73 -8.04 -21.07
N THR A 226 -6.01 -8.65 -20.14
CA THR A 226 -6.22 -10.05 -19.75
C THR A 226 -6.87 -10.15 -18.38
N THR A 227 -7.86 -11.03 -18.26
CA THR A 227 -8.54 -11.35 -16.99
C THR A 227 -8.07 -12.67 -16.37
N VAL A 228 -7.29 -13.47 -17.11
CA VAL A 228 -6.88 -14.82 -16.71
C VAL A 228 -5.69 -14.79 -15.74
N MET A 229 -4.77 -13.84 -15.93
CA MET A 229 -3.56 -13.76 -15.12
C MET A 229 -3.79 -12.88 -13.89
N THR A 230 -3.30 -13.35 -12.73
CA THR A 230 -3.33 -12.59 -11.48
C THR A 230 -2.08 -11.74 -11.31
N ASP A 231 -2.23 -10.63 -10.60
CA ASP A 231 -1.09 -9.83 -10.16
C ASP A 231 -0.20 -10.66 -9.21
N GLN A 232 1.08 -10.28 -9.14
CA GLN A 232 2.04 -10.89 -8.21
C GLN A 232 2.57 -9.81 -7.28
N VAL A 233 2.77 -10.17 -6.01
CA VAL A 233 3.26 -9.25 -5.00
C VAL A 233 4.58 -9.78 -4.46
N LYS A 234 5.58 -8.92 -4.39
CA LYS A 234 6.85 -9.15 -3.69
C LYS A 234 6.90 -8.23 -2.49
N LEU A 235 7.16 -8.78 -1.31
CA LEU A 235 7.42 -7.98 -0.12
C LEU A 235 8.84 -7.42 -0.21
N ILE A 236 9.00 -6.10 -0.09
CA ILE A 236 10.31 -5.45 -0.07
C ILE A 236 10.73 -5.20 1.38
N LYS A 237 9.83 -4.60 2.16
CA LYS A 237 10.06 -4.27 3.57
C LYS A 237 8.75 -4.31 4.34
N MET A 238 8.80 -4.67 5.62
CA MET A 238 7.64 -4.74 6.51
C MET A 238 8.01 -4.31 7.93
N ARG A 239 7.10 -3.64 8.62
CA ARG A 239 7.13 -3.50 10.08
C ARG A 239 5.74 -3.71 10.64
N ARG A 240 5.69 -4.25 11.86
CA ARG A 240 4.44 -4.45 12.61
C ARG A 240 4.60 -3.98 14.04
N VAL A 241 3.63 -3.20 14.50
CA VAL A 241 3.53 -2.75 15.89
C VAL A 241 2.23 -3.30 16.46
N PHE A 242 2.32 -4.12 17.50
CA PHE A 242 1.16 -4.75 18.10
C PHE A 242 1.31 -4.82 19.63
N LYS A 243 0.20 -4.64 20.36
CA LYS A 243 0.20 -4.74 21.83
C LYS A 243 -0.12 -6.17 22.27
N LYS A 244 0.86 -6.84 22.90
CA LYS A 244 0.76 -8.25 23.34
C LYS A 244 -0.22 -8.47 24.50
N GLU A 245 -0.50 -7.44 25.31
CA GLU A 245 -1.37 -7.51 26.49
C GLU A 245 -2.88 -7.61 26.19
N ALA A 246 -3.29 -7.45 24.92
CA ALA A 246 -4.66 -7.71 24.50
C ALA A 246 -4.92 -9.23 24.52
N THR A 247 -5.24 -9.76 25.71
CA THR A 247 -5.75 -11.12 25.98
C THR A 247 -6.97 -11.53 25.14
N ASP A 248 -7.49 -10.63 24.33
CA ASP A 248 -8.52 -10.87 23.35
C ASP A 248 -7.90 -11.30 22.01
N THR A 249 -7.77 -12.62 21.84
CA THR A 249 -7.44 -13.35 20.59
C THR A 249 -8.42 -13.05 19.42
N ILE A 250 -9.28 -12.05 19.55
CA ILE A 250 -10.35 -11.59 18.64
C ILE A 250 -9.81 -11.33 17.23
N PHE A 251 -8.57 -10.87 17.12
CA PHE A 251 -8.06 -10.23 15.89
C PHE A 251 -7.50 -11.18 14.85
N THR A 252 -7.44 -12.49 15.13
CA THR A 252 -6.50 -13.35 14.42
C THR A 252 -6.81 -13.62 12.94
N LYS A 253 -7.99 -13.35 12.37
CA LYS A 253 -8.34 -13.89 11.04
C LYS A 253 -9.31 -13.02 10.24
N MET A 254 -8.91 -11.78 9.95
CA MET A 254 -9.57 -10.97 8.91
C MET A 254 -8.93 -11.28 7.54
N LYS A 255 -9.69 -11.19 6.45
CA LYS A 255 -9.12 -11.39 5.11
C LYS A 255 -8.04 -10.35 4.81
N SER A 256 -6.99 -10.79 4.14
CA SER A 256 -5.80 -9.98 3.84
C SER A 256 -6.14 -8.66 3.13
N GLY A 257 -5.73 -7.53 3.72
CA GLY A 257 -5.98 -6.21 3.12
C GLY A 257 -5.19 -6.00 1.81
N ILE A 258 -4.04 -6.67 1.62
CA ILE A 258 -3.30 -6.63 0.34
C ILE A 258 -4.12 -7.25 -0.80
N ASN A 259 -4.68 -8.46 -0.62
CA ASN A 259 -5.53 -9.05 -1.66
C ASN A 259 -6.77 -8.19 -1.91
N THR A 260 -7.34 -7.59 -0.87
CA THR A 260 -8.45 -6.63 -1.02
C THR A 260 -8.03 -5.44 -1.89
N CYS A 261 -6.84 -4.85 -1.71
CA CYS A 261 -6.33 -3.79 -2.58
C CYS A 261 -6.16 -4.24 -4.04
N LEU A 262 -5.73 -5.47 -4.29
CA LEU A 262 -5.62 -6.01 -5.65
C LEU A 262 -7.00 -6.16 -6.33
N VAL A 263 -8.01 -6.59 -5.56
CA VAL A 263 -9.39 -6.75 -6.05
C VAL A 263 -10.10 -5.40 -6.21
N LEU A 264 -9.81 -4.42 -5.34
CA LEU A 264 -10.40 -3.07 -5.38
C LEU A 264 -9.92 -2.19 -6.53
N ASP A 265 -8.91 -2.62 -7.28
CA ASP A 265 -8.62 -2.03 -8.59
C ASP A 265 -9.77 -2.37 -9.55
N VAL A 266 -10.85 -1.58 -9.51
CA VAL A 266 -12.10 -1.83 -10.24
C VAL A 266 -11.93 -1.80 -11.75
N MET A 267 -10.91 -1.10 -12.23
CA MET A 267 -10.54 -1.13 -13.64
C MET A 267 -9.85 -2.43 -14.00
N ARG A 268 -9.16 -3.10 -13.08
CA ARG A 268 -8.59 -4.45 -13.30
C ARG A 268 -9.66 -5.52 -13.13
N SER A 269 -10.36 -5.50 -12.00
CA SER A 269 -11.36 -6.47 -11.57
C SER A 269 -12.73 -5.81 -11.59
N MET A 270 -13.41 -5.86 -12.73
CA MET A 270 -14.66 -5.12 -12.96
C MET A 270 -15.78 -5.65 -12.05
N PRO A 271 -16.33 -4.83 -11.13
CA PRO A 271 -17.47 -5.22 -10.32
C PRO A 271 -18.79 -5.10 -11.10
N ASP A 272 -19.84 -5.71 -10.55
CA ASP A 272 -21.19 -5.78 -11.14
C ASP A 272 -21.83 -4.41 -11.41
N PHE A 273 -21.55 -3.39 -10.57
CA PHE A 273 -22.01 -2.02 -10.80
C PHE A 273 -21.33 -1.32 -11.99
N LEU A 274 -20.29 -1.92 -12.58
CA LEU A 274 -19.72 -1.48 -13.85
C LEU A 274 -20.20 -2.33 -15.03
N GLU A 275 -20.93 -3.42 -14.80
CA GLU A 275 -21.43 -4.29 -15.86
C GLU A 275 -22.81 -3.79 -16.34
N THR A 276 -22.80 -2.86 -17.30
CA THR A 276 -24.03 -2.25 -17.84
C THR A 276 -24.54 -2.88 -19.13
N ARG A 277 -23.94 -3.99 -19.59
CA ARG A 277 -24.28 -4.64 -20.88
C ARG A 277 -24.86 -6.03 -20.69
N GLY A 278 -25.95 -6.34 -21.40
CA GLY A 278 -26.47 -7.70 -21.61
C GLY A 278 -27.58 -8.17 -20.66
N VAL A 279 -27.59 -7.73 -19.41
CA VAL A 279 -28.65 -8.03 -18.42
C VAL A 279 -29.15 -6.73 -17.79
N GLU A 280 -30.40 -6.72 -17.34
CA GLU A 280 -30.92 -5.61 -16.54
C GLU A 280 -30.04 -5.41 -15.30
N SER A 281 -29.44 -4.22 -15.15
CA SER A 281 -28.54 -3.95 -14.04
C SER A 281 -29.29 -3.99 -12.70
N ASN A 282 -28.62 -4.50 -11.66
CA ASN A 282 -29.11 -4.44 -10.27
C ASN A 282 -29.00 -3.02 -9.66
N PHE A 283 -28.51 -2.05 -10.43
CA PHE A 283 -28.24 -0.70 -9.97
C PHE A 283 -29.02 0.34 -10.78
N THR A 284 -29.36 1.43 -10.12
CA THR A 284 -29.84 2.67 -10.73
C THR A 284 -28.67 3.63 -10.85
N TYR A 285 -28.53 4.28 -12.01
CA TYR A 285 -27.47 5.25 -12.28
C TYR A 285 -28.04 6.64 -12.48
N THR A 286 -27.43 7.64 -11.85
CA THR A 286 -27.86 9.03 -11.90
C THR A 286 -26.68 9.93 -12.21
N TYR A 287 -26.79 10.73 -13.26
CA TYR A 287 -25.88 11.85 -13.47
C TYR A 287 -26.15 12.88 -12.39
N THR A 288 -25.14 13.14 -11.54
CA THR A 288 -25.30 14.03 -10.39
C THR A 288 -24.78 15.42 -10.71
N ASP A 289 -23.57 15.50 -11.25
CA ASP A 289 -22.87 16.76 -11.45
C ASP A 289 -21.69 16.62 -12.45
N ILE A 290 -21.06 17.74 -12.77
CA ILE A 290 -19.70 17.81 -13.32
C ILE A 290 -18.82 18.56 -12.32
N THR A 291 -17.69 17.95 -11.94
CA THR A 291 -16.69 18.59 -11.08
C THR A 291 -15.33 18.64 -11.78
N GLU A 292 -14.29 19.08 -11.07
CA GLU A 292 -12.90 19.08 -11.55
C GLU A 292 -11.99 18.40 -10.54
N ILE A 293 -11.07 17.57 -11.04
CA ILE A 293 -10.06 16.87 -10.26
C ILE A 293 -8.73 17.03 -10.99
N ASP A 294 -7.72 17.59 -10.32
CA ASP A 294 -6.37 17.72 -10.89
C ASP A 294 -6.29 18.55 -12.19
N GLY A 295 -7.22 19.52 -12.37
CA GLY A 295 -7.34 20.31 -13.61
C GLY A 295 -8.18 19.64 -14.70
N ARG A 296 -8.76 18.45 -14.43
CA ARG A 296 -9.57 17.68 -15.38
C ARG A 296 -11.04 17.79 -15.02
N ARG A 297 -11.87 18.16 -15.99
CA ARG A 297 -13.32 18.09 -15.82
C ARG A 297 -13.74 16.62 -15.76
N VAL A 298 -14.58 16.27 -14.80
CA VAL A 298 -15.08 14.90 -14.60
C VAL A 298 -16.59 14.89 -14.46
N TYR A 299 -17.24 13.92 -15.09
CA TYR A 299 -18.62 13.55 -14.81
C TYR A 299 -18.72 12.86 -13.45
N VAL A 300 -19.72 13.23 -12.64
CA VAL A 300 -20.05 12.56 -11.38
C VAL A 300 -21.29 11.68 -11.62
N ILE A 301 -21.07 10.37 -11.71
CA ILE A 301 -22.14 9.39 -11.88
C ILE A 301 -22.36 8.65 -10.57
N SER A 302 -23.53 8.83 -9.97
CA SER A 302 -23.95 8.07 -8.79
C SER A 302 -24.55 6.74 -9.21
N PHE A 303 -24.31 5.70 -8.42
CA PHE A 303 -24.95 4.40 -8.56
C PHE A 303 -25.46 3.90 -7.21
N GLU A 304 -26.59 3.22 -7.21
CA GLU A 304 -27.15 2.60 -6.00
C GLU A 304 -27.92 1.34 -6.36
N GLN A 305 -27.76 0.28 -5.57
CA GLN A 305 -28.53 -0.95 -5.75
C GLN A 305 -30.03 -0.66 -5.72
N LYS A 306 -30.79 -1.31 -6.59
CA LYS A 306 -32.24 -1.15 -6.67
C LYS A 306 -32.93 -1.62 -5.37
N LYS A 307 -34.08 -1.03 -5.06
CA LYS A 307 -34.76 -1.20 -3.76
C LYS A 307 -35.21 -2.64 -3.48
N GLU A 308 -35.53 -3.39 -4.53
CA GLU A 308 -35.93 -4.78 -4.51
C GLU A 308 -34.76 -5.73 -4.18
N ILE A 309 -33.52 -5.33 -4.47
CA ILE A 309 -32.32 -6.13 -4.21
C ILE A 309 -31.98 -6.06 -2.72
N LYS A 310 -31.95 -7.22 -2.07
CA LYS A 310 -31.75 -7.34 -0.61
C LYS A 310 -30.37 -7.91 -0.24
N GLU A 311 -29.63 -8.36 -1.24
CA GLU A 311 -28.22 -8.72 -1.18
C GLU A 311 -27.39 -7.48 -0.83
N PRO A 312 -26.26 -7.65 -0.13
CA PRO A 312 -25.40 -6.55 0.24
C PRO A 312 -24.53 -6.10 -0.94
N LEU A 313 -25.16 -5.40 -1.88
CA LEU A 313 -24.47 -4.74 -2.97
C LEU A 313 -24.03 -3.33 -2.53
N TYR A 314 -23.70 -2.49 -3.51
CA TYR A 314 -23.00 -1.24 -3.29
C TYR A 314 -23.85 -0.02 -3.62
N LYS A 315 -23.39 1.13 -3.14
CA LYS A 315 -23.76 2.44 -3.65
C LYS A 315 -22.53 3.34 -3.66
N GLY A 316 -22.49 4.34 -4.52
CA GLY A 316 -21.31 5.19 -4.64
C GLY A 316 -21.36 6.16 -5.79
N GLN A 317 -20.20 6.72 -6.11
CA GLN A 317 -19.98 7.73 -7.12
C GLN A 317 -18.72 7.43 -7.93
N LEU A 318 -18.82 7.55 -9.24
CA LEU A 318 -17.73 7.48 -10.21
C LEU A 318 -17.40 8.88 -10.70
N TYR A 319 -16.12 9.20 -10.77
CA TYR A 319 -15.58 10.45 -11.28
C TYR A 319 -14.84 10.16 -12.58
N ILE A 320 -15.49 10.46 -13.72
CA ILE A 320 -15.06 10.02 -15.05
C ILE A 320 -14.62 11.23 -15.87
N ASP A 321 -13.38 11.23 -16.34
CA ASP A 321 -12.80 12.31 -17.17
C ASP A 321 -13.69 12.59 -18.40
N THR A 322 -14.02 13.86 -18.64
CA THR A 322 -14.95 14.24 -19.72
C THR A 322 -14.36 14.11 -21.11
N ASP A 323 -13.03 14.11 -21.23
CA ASP A 323 -12.32 14.18 -22.50
C ASP A 323 -11.99 12.79 -23.02
N ASN A 324 -11.49 11.90 -22.14
CA ASN A 324 -11.06 10.55 -22.52
C ASN A 324 -11.84 9.41 -21.84
N TYR A 325 -12.83 9.72 -21.00
CA TYR A 325 -13.63 8.74 -20.25
C TYR A 325 -12.82 7.82 -19.33
N ALA A 326 -11.63 8.22 -18.87
CA ALA A 326 -10.90 7.49 -17.83
C ALA A 326 -11.60 7.63 -16.48
N LEU A 327 -11.56 6.58 -15.66
CA LEU A 327 -12.00 6.67 -14.27
C LEU A 327 -10.89 7.34 -13.46
N VAL A 328 -11.14 8.54 -12.94
CA VAL A 328 -10.16 9.30 -12.16
C VAL A 328 -10.26 8.90 -10.69
N GLU A 329 -11.48 8.76 -10.18
CA GLU A 329 -11.74 8.35 -8.80
C GLU A 329 -13.06 7.59 -8.72
N ILE A 330 -13.17 6.67 -7.76
CA ILE A 330 -14.42 6.07 -7.36
C ILE A 330 -14.49 6.04 -5.83
N ARG A 331 -15.67 6.39 -5.30
CA ARG A 331 -16.00 6.30 -3.88
C ARG A 331 -17.24 5.44 -3.74
N PHE A 332 -17.18 4.38 -2.97
CA PHE A 332 -18.34 3.51 -2.80
C PHE A 332 -18.34 2.81 -1.46
N GLU A 333 -19.51 2.35 -1.04
CA GLU A 333 -19.68 1.57 0.17
C GLU A 333 -20.65 0.41 -0.09
N ILE A 334 -20.56 -0.64 0.74
CA ILE A 334 -21.65 -1.60 0.84
C ILE A 334 -22.88 -0.83 1.32
N ASN A 335 -24.03 -1.03 0.69
CA ASN A 335 -25.25 -0.32 1.08
C ASN A 335 -25.51 -0.54 2.58
N PRO A 336 -25.54 0.53 3.40
CA PRO A 336 -25.63 0.42 4.86
C PRO A 336 -26.84 -0.37 5.35
N LEU A 337 -27.93 -0.41 4.57
CA LEU A 337 -29.12 -1.20 4.89
C LEU A 337 -28.85 -2.71 4.94
N TYR A 338 -27.83 -3.18 4.23
CA TYR A 338 -27.51 -4.59 4.06
C TYR A 338 -26.12 -4.97 4.59
N ALA A 339 -25.34 -4.01 5.13
CA ALA A 339 -23.98 -4.23 5.61
C ALA A 339 -23.86 -5.42 6.57
N GLU A 340 -24.80 -5.63 7.49
CA GLU A 340 -24.78 -6.77 8.41
C GLU A 340 -24.74 -8.12 7.68
N LYS A 341 -25.41 -8.26 6.53
CA LYS A 341 -25.40 -9.48 5.71
C LYS A 341 -24.03 -9.74 5.08
N ALA A 342 -23.23 -8.70 4.84
CA ALA A 342 -21.89 -8.81 4.29
C ALA A 342 -20.81 -9.15 5.32
N THR A 343 -21.13 -9.27 6.62
CA THR A 343 -20.12 -9.53 7.67
C THR A 343 -19.16 -10.67 7.31
N ASN A 344 -19.68 -11.79 6.80
CA ASN A 344 -18.86 -12.97 6.49
C ASN A 344 -17.95 -12.78 5.27
N MET A 345 -18.14 -11.74 4.45
CA MET A 345 -17.27 -11.46 3.31
C MET A 345 -15.86 -11.07 3.79
N PHE A 346 -15.74 -10.51 4.99
CA PHE A 346 -14.51 -9.94 5.56
C PHE A 346 -13.79 -10.84 6.57
N LEU A 347 -14.47 -11.87 7.07
CA LEU A 347 -13.91 -12.78 8.07
C LEU A 347 -13.23 -13.97 7.38
N GLU A 348 -11.97 -14.22 7.72
CA GLU A 348 -11.25 -15.44 7.31
C GLU A 348 -11.64 -16.62 8.22
N LYS A 349 -11.79 -16.39 9.54
CA LYS A 349 -12.40 -17.37 10.47
C LYS A 349 -13.28 -16.69 11.51
N ARG A 350 -14.36 -17.36 11.90
CA ARG A 350 -15.25 -16.90 12.97
C ARG A 350 -14.64 -17.17 14.35
N SER A 351 -14.74 -16.18 15.24
CA SER A 351 -14.43 -16.37 16.65
C SER A 351 -15.57 -17.15 17.35
N ARG A 352 -15.21 -18.00 18.33
CA ARG A 352 -16.18 -18.72 19.16
C ARG A 352 -16.76 -17.83 20.25
N ASP A 353 -16.01 -16.83 20.71
CA ASP A 353 -16.36 -16.03 21.90
C ASP A 353 -16.98 -14.66 21.55
N TYR A 354 -16.91 -14.28 20.27
CA TYR A 354 -17.28 -12.95 19.80
C TYR A 354 -18.15 -13.01 18.55
N LYS A 355 -19.24 -12.23 18.58
CA LYS A 355 -20.05 -11.92 17.40
C LYS A 355 -19.58 -10.59 16.81
N LEU A 356 -19.11 -10.66 15.57
CA LEU A 356 -18.78 -9.51 14.73
C LEU A 356 -19.99 -9.21 13.83
N THR A 357 -20.34 -7.93 13.72
CA THR A 357 -21.40 -7.44 12.82
C THR A 357 -20.87 -6.22 12.08
N LEU A 358 -20.78 -6.31 10.75
CA LEU A 358 -20.39 -5.17 9.92
C LEU A 358 -21.45 -4.07 9.99
N ARG A 359 -21.00 -2.81 10.08
CA ARG A 359 -21.82 -1.60 10.09
C ARG A 359 -21.65 -0.79 8.81
N SER A 360 -20.41 -0.61 8.38
CA SER A 360 -20.09 0.02 7.09
C SER A 360 -18.80 -0.57 6.54
N ALA A 361 -18.68 -0.53 5.22
CA ALA A 361 -17.47 -0.86 4.49
C ALA A 361 -17.35 0.12 3.33
N THR A 362 -16.46 1.10 3.47
CA THR A 362 -16.31 2.24 2.55
C THR A 362 -14.95 2.15 1.87
N TYR A 363 -14.92 2.49 0.59
CA TYR A 363 -13.73 2.43 -0.25
C TYR A 363 -13.58 3.71 -1.07
N LYS A 364 -12.33 4.17 -1.22
CA LYS A 364 -11.93 5.24 -2.13
C LYS A 364 -10.77 4.74 -2.96
N ILE A 365 -10.92 4.74 -4.28
CA ILE A 365 -9.87 4.37 -5.22
C ILE A 365 -9.66 5.51 -6.21
N SER A 366 -8.41 5.90 -6.43
CA SER A 366 -8.04 6.90 -7.42
C SER A 366 -7.00 6.37 -8.41
N TYR A 367 -7.04 6.93 -9.61
CA TYR A 367 -6.12 6.66 -10.70
C TYR A 367 -5.50 7.97 -11.17
N LYS A 368 -4.24 7.92 -11.58
CA LYS A 368 -3.54 9.09 -12.13
C LYS A 368 -2.93 8.79 -13.49
N PRO A 369 -3.01 9.72 -14.44
CA PRO A 369 -2.31 9.61 -15.70
C PRO A 369 -0.79 9.78 -15.47
N SER A 370 -0.01 9.04 -16.24
CA SER A 370 1.44 9.20 -16.36
C SER A 370 1.79 9.99 -17.63
N SER A 371 3.08 10.23 -17.88
CA SER A 371 3.59 10.92 -19.07
C SER A 371 3.20 10.28 -20.40
N ASP A 372 2.91 8.98 -20.40
CA ASP A 372 2.46 8.21 -21.56
C ASP A 372 0.93 8.24 -21.76
N HIS A 373 0.22 9.10 -21.02
CA HIS A 373 -1.23 9.21 -20.99
C HIS A 373 -1.96 7.95 -20.48
N ILE A 374 -1.23 6.97 -19.93
CA ILE A 374 -1.81 5.80 -19.28
C ILE A 374 -2.13 6.12 -17.82
N TYR A 375 -3.32 5.73 -17.39
CA TYR A 375 -3.76 5.83 -16.01
C TYR A 375 -3.27 4.63 -15.22
N TYR A 376 -2.61 4.90 -14.11
CA TYR A 376 -2.18 3.92 -13.13
C TYR A 376 -2.94 4.11 -11.83
N LEU A 377 -3.14 3.00 -11.12
CA LEU A 377 -3.65 3.03 -9.75
C LEU A 377 -2.77 3.98 -8.93
N ASN A 378 -3.40 4.92 -8.21
CA ASN A 378 -2.71 5.94 -7.43
C ASN A 378 -2.87 5.69 -5.93
N HIS A 379 -4.10 5.49 -5.47
CA HIS A 379 -4.39 5.33 -4.04
C HIS A 379 -5.64 4.49 -3.84
N ILE A 380 -5.60 3.54 -2.90
CA ILE A 380 -6.73 2.77 -2.39
C ILE A 380 -6.82 2.98 -0.89
N ARG A 381 -8.00 3.34 -0.40
CA ARG A 381 -8.36 3.38 1.01
C ARG A 381 -9.59 2.51 1.26
N GLY A 382 -9.55 1.72 2.32
CA GLY A 382 -10.70 0.98 2.83
C GLY A 382 -10.90 1.22 4.32
N ASP A 383 -12.14 1.47 4.71
CA ASP A 383 -12.59 1.69 6.09
C ASP A 383 -13.73 0.73 6.41
N LEU A 384 -13.52 -0.16 7.37
CA LEU A 384 -14.48 -1.18 7.79
C LEU A 384 -14.84 -0.96 9.26
N GLU A 385 -16.13 -0.72 9.52
CA GLU A 385 -16.65 -0.56 10.87
C GLU A 385 -17.41 -1.81 11.30
N PHE A 386 -17.00 -2.41 12.41
CA PHE A 386 -17.66 -3.55 13.03
C PHE A 386 -18.17 -3.21 14.43
N LYS A 387 -19.31 -3.81 14.76
CA LYS A 387 -19.77 -3.98 16.13
C LYS A 387 -19.30 -5.33 16.64
N VAL A 388 -18.55 -5.32 17.74
CA VAL A 388 -18.08 -6.53 18.44
C VAL A 388 -18.91 -6.74 19.69
N LYS A 389 -19.54 -7.91 19.83
CA LYS A 389 -20.26 -8.33 21.02
C LYS A 389 -19.65 -9.62 21.58
N ARG A 390 -19.21 -9.58 22.84
CA ARG A 390 -18.77 -10.79 23.55
C ARG A 390 -19.98 -11.64 23.92
N ASN A 391 -19.84 -12.96 23.78
CA ASN A 391 -20.88 -13.89 24.20
C ASN A 391 -21.20 -13.68 25.70
N ARG A 392 -22.48 -13.80 26.06
CA ARG A 392 -23.00 -13.61 27.43
C ARG A 392 -22.82 -12.18 28.01
N HIS A 393 -22.41 -11.20 27.21
CA HIS A 393 -22.35 -9.78 27.61
C HIS A 393 -23.39 -8.96 26.84
N PHE A 394 -23.94 -7.92 27.48
CA PHE A 394 -24.98 -7.07 26.89
C PHE A 394 -24.43 -5.96 26.00
N PHE A 395 -23.26 -5.42 26.35
CA PHE A 395 -22.67 -4.30 25.64
C PHE A 395 -21.81 -4.74 24.45
N SER A 396 -21.87 -3.92 23.40
CA SER A 396 -20.98 -4.04 22.26
C SER A 396 -19.94 -2.93 22.24
N SER A 397 -18.84 -3.18 21.55
CA SER A 397 -17.76 -2.22 21.34
C SER A 397 -17.49 -2.03 19.84
N PRO A 398 -17.06 -0.84 19.40
CA PRO A 398 -16.65 -0.61 18.02
C PRO A 398 -15.29 -1.27 17.75
N LEU A 399 -15.15 -1.77 16.54
CA LEU A 399 -13.91 -2.27 15.95
C LEU A 399 -13.79 -1.64 14.57
N HIS A 400 -12.81 -0.77 14.39
CA HIS A 400 -12.48 -0.14 13.13
C HIS A 400 -11.26 -0.85 12.54
N ILE A 401 -11.38 -1.27 11.29
CA ILE A 401 -10.28 -1.85 10.53
C ILE A 401 -10.12 -1.02 9.29
N TRP A 402 -8.90 -0.62 9.01
CA TRP A 402 -8.62 0.15 7.82
C TRP A 402 -7.33 -0.26 7.15
N PHE A 403 -7.28 -0.03 5.86
CA PHE A 403 -6.08 -0.25 5.06
C PHE A 403 -5.95 0.82 3.99
N GLU A 404 -4.71 1.10 3.61
CA GLU A 404 -4.35 2.13 2.66
C GLU A 404 -3.17 1.65 1.81
N MET A 405 -3.25 1.85 0.50
CA MET A 405 -2.18 1.52 -0.44
C MET A 405 -1.98 2.67 -1.41
N VAL A 406 -0.76 3.18 -1.48
CA VAL A 406 -0.39 4.29 -2.38
C VAL A 406 0.65 3.81 -3.35
N ASN A 407 0.44 4.10 -4.64
CA ASN A 407 1.45 3.90 -5.66
C ASN A 407 2.47 5.03 -5.59
N CYS A 408 3.69 4.68 -5.23
CA CYS A 408 4.78 5.62 -5.07
C CYS A 408 5.62 5.77 -6.34
N ARG A 409 5.58 4.77 -7.23
CA ARG A 409 6.32 4.72 -8.49
C ARG A 409 5.81 3.60 -9.37
N THR A 410 5.66 3.90 -10.65
CA THR A 410 5.38 2.93 -11.73
C THR A 410 6.61 2.77 -12.63
N ASP A 411 7.11 1.55 -12.78
CA ASP A 411 8.15 1.20 -13.76
C ASP A 411 7.55 0.40 -14.93
N THR A 412 7.85 0.81 -16.16
CA THR A 412 7.31 0.19 -17.38
C THR A 412 8.38 -0.52 -18.23
N GLU A 413 9.64 -0.38 -17.85
CA GLU A 413 10.79 -0.98 -18.54
C GLU A 413 11.26 -2.25 -17.83
N ASN A 414 11.71 -3.24 -18.60
CA ASN A 414 12.29 -4.50 -18.09
C ASN A 414 11.41 -5.22 -17.05
N VAL A 415 10.09 -5.25 -17.29
CA VAL A 415 9.12 -5.78 -16.35
C VAL A 415 8.93 -7.29 -16.57
N ASN A 416 9.43 -8.10 -15.63
CA ASN A 416 9.33 -9.55 -15.65
C ASN A 416 8.49 -10.08 -14.47
N SER A 417 7.86 -11.25 -14.64
CA SER A 417 7.18 -11.88 -13.50
C SER A 417 8.17 -12.27 -12.40
N PHE A 418 7.75 -12.24 -11.14
CA PHE A 418 8.59 -12.67 -10.03
C PHE A 418 8.75 -14.20 -10.00
N PRO A 419 9.93 -14.73 -9.64
CA PRO A 419 10.10 -16.13 -9.26
C PRO A 419 9.16 -16.51 -8.10
N ARG A 420 8.80 -17.80 -7.97
CA ARG A 420 7.75 -18.24 -7.03
C ARG A 420 8.13 -17.98 -5.57
N GLU A 421 9.39 -18.16 -5.25
CA GLU A 421 10.04 -17.96 -3.96
C GLU A 421 10.01 -16.50 -3.49
N GLU A 422 9.92 -15.54 -4.42
CA GLU A 422 9.81 -14.12 -4.09
C GLU A 422 8.35 -13.65 -3.94
N ARG A 423 7.38 -14.50 -4.27
CA ARG A 423 5.96 -14.13 -4.26
C ARG A 423 5.37 -14.23 -2.86
N LEU A 424 4.84 -13.13 -2.38
CA LEU A 424 4.05 -13.06 -1.16
C LEU A 424 2.68 -13.73 -1.40
N PRO A 425 2.25 -14.68 -0.53
CA PRO A 425 0.90 -15.22 -0.58
C PRO A 425 -0.11 -14.17 -0.10
N THR A 426 -0.85 -13.57 -1.04
CA THR A 426 -1.74 -12.44 -0.75
C THR A 426 -3.05 -12.81 -0.06
N ARG A 427 -3.44 -14.09 -0.05
CA ARG A 427 -4.69 -14.55 0.59
C ARG A 427 -4.57 -14.82 2.08
N ASN A 428 -3.34 -14.94 2.59
CA ASN A 428 -3.08 -15.17 4.01
C ASN A 428 -3.16 -13.86 4.79
N VAL A 429 -3.42 -13.96 6.10
CA VAL A 429 -3.41 -12.80 7.01
C VAL A 429 -2.04 -12.13 6.93
N PHE A 430 -1.99 -10.90 6.41
CA PHE A 430 -0.72 -10.27 6.04
C PHE A 430 0.18 -10.03 7.26
N SER A 431 -0.41 -9.60 8.38
CA SER A 431 0.29 -9.37 9.65
C SER A 431 0.99 -10.62 10.22
N GLU A 432 0.63 -11.84 9.78
CA GLU A 432 1.29 -13.10 10.18
C GLU A 432 2.53 -13.44 9.33
N THR A 433 2.88 -12.60 8.35
CA THR A 433 4.05 -12.82 7.48
C THR A 433 5.35 -12.66 8.26
N LYS A 434 6.24 -13.66 8.16
CA LYS A 434 7.60 -13.59 8.73
C LYS A 434 8.41 -12.50 8.03
N HIS A 435 9.04 -11.63 8.81
CA HIS A 435 9.91 -10.56 8.31
C HIS A 435 11.03 -10.28 9.31
N GLU A 436 12.16 -9.77 8.81
CA GLU A 436 13.23 -9.21 9.63
C GLU A 436 12.95 -7.71 9.84
N TYR A 437 13.13 -7.24 11.07
CA TYR A 437 12.95 -5.84 11.40
C TYR A 437 14.19 -5.03 10.96
N ASP A 438 13.96 -3.90 10.30
CA ASP A 438 15.00 -2.99 9.83
C ASP A 438 14.73 -1.60 10.42
N ALA A 439 15.69 -1.07 11.18
CA ALA A 439 15.54 0.19 11.92
C ALA A 439 15.62 1.43 11.01
N ASP A 440 16.36 1.37 9.89
CA ASP A 440 16.57 2.49 8.96
C ASP A 440 15.47 2.53 7.86
N PHE A 441 14.29 2.01 8.23
CA PHE A 441 13.22 1.48 7.40
C PHE A 441 12.77 2.33 6.19
N TRP A 442 12.78 3.67 6.33
CA TRP A 442 12.06 4.58 5.42
C TRP A 442 12.87 5.64 4.70
N GLU A 443 14.17 5.78 4.98
CA GLU A 443 14.93 6.96 4.52
C GLU A 443 14.94 7.16 3.00
N HIS A 444 14.63 6.11 2.24
CA HIS A 444 14.71 6.06 0.78
C HIS A 444 13.37 5.86 0.06
N PHE A 445 12.25 5.74 0.78
CA PHE A 445 10.93 5.47 0.17
C PHE A 445 9.94 6.60 0.40
N ASN A 446 9.10 6.84 -0.61
CA ASN A 446 7.87 7.62 -0.41
C ASN A 446 6.92 6.81 0.46
N VAL A 447 6.44 7.45 1.51
CA VAL A 447 5.55 6.85 2.50
C VAL A 447 4.47 7.86 2.87
N ILE A 448 3.35 7.35 3.36
CA ILE A 448 2.39 8.19 4.08
C ILE A 448 3.02 8.50 5.43
N LEU A 449 3.06 9.77 5.85
CA LEU A 449 3.58 10.08 7.18
C LEU A 449 2.62 9.51 8.25
N PRO A 450 3.13 8.80 9.27
CA PRO A 450 2.29 8.38 10.39
C PRO A 450 1.77 9.60 11.15
N GLU A 451 0.54 9.53 11.63
CA GLU A 451 -0.02 10.54 12.53
C GLU A 451 0.80 10.61 13.84
N ASP A 452 0.76 11.73 14.57
CA ASP A 452 1.60 11.93 15.76
C ASP A 452 1.39 10.85 16.83
N GLU A 453 0.14 10.47 17.09
CA GLU A 453 -0.19 9.37 18.01
C GLU A 453 0.39 8.03 17.54
N LEU A 454 0.36 7.78 16.24
CA LEU A 454 0.91 6.56 15.64
C LEU A 454 2.44 6.57 15.73
N ARG A 455 3.07 7.71 15.46
CA ARG A 455 4.51 7.89 15.60
C ARG A 455 4.96 7.62 17.03
N GLN A 456 4.25 8.15 18.02
CA GLN A 456 4.52 7.86 19.44
C GLN A 456 4.35 6.37 19.77
N LEU A 457 3.28 5.74 19.29
CA LEU A 457 3.05 4.31 19.48
C LEU A 457 4.19 3.47 18.89
N ILE A 458 4.65 3.80 17.68
CA ILE A 458 5.77 3.13 17.03
C ILE A 458 7.03 3.31 17.87
N MET A 459 7.37 4.55 18.26
CA MET A 459 8.58 4.83 19.05
C MET A 459 8.60 4.07 20.39
N ASN A 460 7.48 4.03 21.11
CA ASN A 460 7.39 3.35 22.41
C ASN A 460 7.51 1.82 22.30
N ASN A 461 7.01 1.21 21.22
CA ASN A 461 7.16 -0.24 21.03
C ASN A 461 8.54 -0.63 20.51
N LEU A 462 9.26 0.29 19.85
CA LEU A 462 10.64 0.06 19.41
C LEU A 462 11.61 0.01 20.59
N SER A 463 11.36 0.79 21.65
CA SER A 463 12.16 0.72 22.89
C SER A 463 11.96 -0.58 23.69
N GLU A 464 10.78 -1.21 23.58
CA GLU A 464 10.47 -2.47 24.30
C GLU A 464 11.11 -3.72 23.66
N VAL A 465 11.60 -3.65 22.41
CA VAL A 465 12.28 -4.76 21.73
C VAL A 465 13.80 -4.73 21.97
N SER A 466 14.32 -3.62 22.51
CA SER A 466 15.74 -3.40 22.79
C SER A 466 16.17 -3.66 24.25
N GLU A 467 15.25 -4.03 25.14
CA GLU A 467 15.50 -4.53 26.50
C GLU A 467 15.20 -6.03 26.59
#